data_AF-A0A1H2RE98-F1
#
_entry.id   AF-A0A1H2RE98-F1
#
_cell.length_a   1.000
_cell.length_b   1.000
_cell.length_c   1.000
_cell.angle_alpha   90.00
_cell.angle_beta   90.00
_cell.angle_gamma   90.00
#
_symmetry.space_group_name_H-M   'P 1'
#
loop_
_entity.id
_entity.type
_entity.pdbx_description
1 polymer ?
#
loop_
_entity_poly.entity_id
_entity_poly.type
_entity_poly.pdbx_seq_one_letter_code
_entity_poly.pdbx_strand_id
1 'polypeptide(L)'
;MKKKVLIFLVLILIFASPIYAAASLEEKLGNHWSKNEIERDFLLYYFPYLAKDNFNRLNLKEAFYEDEFLLSFSSLLKEKGYTRMEIGWKEKLTRIDMVKLLAEKLLEIGAIELNQEPVPFKDLEGVPIEKKETLQALYHAGLINGQSNFKFNPYAHATQGEVIILLQRVDKLLDEVNKTENAEEDEIINIPFTLSGIVQSYSGVEGINSKIGEDKVYVTITKEFPTTGYSMGVDKILKEKDEYKIYLNITPPSKDSEQLMVITFKTITIEINKQDLGLPPYKFVWVFLCKFCG
;
A
#
# COMPACT_ATOMS: atom_id res chain seq x y z
N MET A 1 24.60 -22.05 37.31
CA MET A 1 24.50 -20.57 37.48
C MET A 1 25.16 -19.79 36.35
N LYS A 2 26.38 -20.13 35.89
CA LYS A 2 27.08 -19.40 34.81
C LYS A 2 26.34 -19.31 33.45
N LYS A 3 25.60 -20.35 33.02
CA LYS A 3 24.81 -20.32 31.77
C LYS A 3 23.56 -19.41 31.82
N LYS A 4 22.95 -19.22 33.00
CA LYS A 4 21.78 -18.33 33.16
C LYS A 4 22.19 -16.85 33.19
N VAL A 5 23.38 -16.54 33.72
CA VAL A 5 23.96 -15.18 33.68
C VAL A 5 24.32 -14.77 32.26
N LEU A 6 24.82 -15.69 31.42
CA LEU A 6 25.19 -15.41 30.04
C LEU A 6 23.96 -15.07 29.16
N ILE A 7 22.83 -15.76 29.35
CA ILE A 7 21.58 -15.49 28.61
C ILE A 7 20.99 -14.13 29.01
N PHE A 8 21.09 -13.76 30.29
CA PHE A 8 20.63 -12.45 30.77
C PHE A 8 21.48 -11.29 30.21
N LEU A 9 22.79 -11.49 30.06
CA LEU A 9 23.72 -10.50 29.49
C LEU A 9 23.50 -10.27 27.98
N VAL A 10 23.15 -11.33 27.23
CA VAL A 10 22.78 -11.23 25.81
C VAL A 10 21.43 -10.53 25.63
N LEU A 11 20.45 -10.75 26.52
CA LEU A 11 19.18 -10.02 26.47
C LEU A 11 19.36 -8.51 26.73
N ILE A 12 20.18 -8.12 27.71
CA ILE A 12 20.44 -6.69 28.00
C ILE A 12 21.09 -5.98 26.80
N LEU A 13 21.98 -6.65 26.07
CA LEU A 13 22.61 -6.11 24.86
C LEU A 13 21.64 -5.91 23.69
N ILE A 14 20.57 -6.72 23.60
CA ILE A 14 19.56 -6.59 22.52
C ILE A 14 18.55 -5.48 22.84
N PHE A 15 18.27 -5.19 24.13
CA PHE A 15 17.35 -4.13 24.53
C PHE A 15 17.99 -2.74 24.72
N ALA A 16 19.33 -2.64 24.70
CA ALA A 16 20.02 -1.36 24.87
C ALA A 16 20.13 -0.54 23.56
N SER A 17 20.04 -1.18 22.39
CA SER A 17 20.24 -0.53 21.08
C SER A 17 19.19 0.53 20.69
N PRO A 18 17.87 0.42 20.99
CA PRO A 18 16.92 1.46 20.61
C PRO A 18 17.05 2.74 21.44
N ILE A 19 17.50 2.64 22.71
CA ILE A 19 17.56 3.78 23.64
C ILE A 19 18.68 4.76 23.25
N TYR A 20 19.86 4.26 22.89
CA TYR A 20 20.97 5.12 22.46
C TYR A 20 20.70 5.81 21.12
N ALA A 21 20.06 5.10 20.17
CA ALA A 21 19.68 5.68 18.90
C ALA A 21 18.63 6.80 19.07
N ALA A 22 17.62 6.61 19.94
CA ALA A 22 16.61 7.62 20.23
C ALA A 22 17.20 8.88 20.88
N ALA A 23 18.06 8.72 21.89
CA ALA A 23 18.74 9.84 22.54
C ALA A 23 19.65 10.62 21.57
N SER A 24 20.37 9.92 20.69
CA SER A 24 21.26 10.56 19.71
C SER A 24 20.51 11.35 18.63
N LEU A 25 19.34 10.86 18.20
CA LEU A 25 18.48 11.60 17.28
C LEU A 25 17.94 12.87 17.95
N GLU A 26 17.42 12.75 19.18
CA GLU A 26 16.85 13.90 19.89
C GLU A 26 17.89 15.02 20.11
N GLU A 27 19.13 14.64 20.44
CA GLU A 27 20.27 15.56 20.54
C GLU A 27 20.51 16.30 19.21
N LYS A 28 20.50 15.59 18.08
CA LYS A 28 20.73 16.17 16.74
C LYS A 28 19.60 17.07 16.27
N LEU A 29 18.36 16.76 16.62
CA LEU A 29 17.19 17.61 16.32
C LEU A 29 17.22 18.90 17.14
N GLY A 30 17.76 18.85 18.37
CA GLY A 30 17.99 20.02 19.23
C GLY A 30 16.73 20.86 19.45
N ASN A 31 16.81 22.18 19.22
CA ASN A 31 15.66 23.10 19.26
C ASN A 31 15.23 23.54 17.85
N HIS A 32 15.46 22.70 16.83
CA HIS A 32 15.06 23.04 15.47
C HIS A 32 13.54 23.09 15.33
N TRP A 33 13.02 23.98 14.48
CA TRP A 33 11.58 24.19 14.30
C TRP A 33 10.86 22.89 13.89
N SER A 34 11.52 22.04 13.10
CA SER A 34 10.98 20.77 12.60
C SER A 34 11.20 19.58 13.54
N LYS A 35 11.77 19.76 14.75
CA LYS A 35 12.09 18.63 15.65
C LYS A 35 10.88 17.73 15.91
N ASN A 36 9.72 18.32 16.14
CA ASN A 36 8.49 17.57 16.45
C ASN A 36 7.76 17.07 15.19
N GLU A 37 8.22 17.47 14.00
CA GLU A 37 7.62 17.06 12.74
C GLU A 37 8.38 15.87 12.11
N ILE A 38 9.67 15.68 12.42
CA ILE A 38 10.47 14.60 11.83
C ILE A 38 10.10 13.25 12.46
N GLU A 39 9.59 12.35 11.63
CA GLU A 39 9.19 11.01 12.01
C GLU A 39 10.42 10.07 11.96
N ARG A 40 10.76 9.48 13.11
CA ARG A 40 11.98 8.67 13.26
C ARG A 40 12.05 7.51 12.29
N ASP A 41 10.98 6.74 12.17
CA ASP A 41 10.97 5.53 11.36
C ASP A 41 11.06 5.87 9.87
N PHE A 42 10.40 6.97 9.45
CA PHE A 42 10.55 7.55 8.12
C PHE A 42 12.02 7.93 7.83
N LEU A 43 12.66 8.65 8.75
CA LEU A 43 14.06 9.04 8.62
C LEU A 43 14.99 7.82 8.49
N LEU A 44 14.80 6.80 9.33
CA LEU A 44 15.62 5.59 9.31
C LEU A 44 15.47 4.81 8.01
N TYR A 45 14.25 4.75 7.47
CA TYR A 45 13.94 3.97 6.29
C TYR A 45 14.37 4.65 5.00
N TYR A 46 14.04 5.95 4.84
CA TYR A 46 14.30 6.67 3.59
C TYR A 46 15.61 7.46 3.58
N PHE A 47 16.22 7.71 4.74
CA PHE A 47 17.50 8.43 4.85
C PHE A 47 18.55 7.66 5.68
N PRO A 48 18.81 6.37 5.37
CA PRO A 48 19.69 5.53 6.18
C PRO A 48 21.14 6.08 6.23
N TYR A 49 21.56 6.86 5.22
CA TYR A 49 22.87 7.50 5.16
C TYR A 49 23.02 8.71 6.10
N LEU A 50 21.90 9.36 6.49
CA LEU A 50 21.91 10.39 7.54
C LEU A 50 21.85 9.76 8.93
N ALA A 51 21.23 8.59 9.06
CA ALA A 51 21.10 7.86 10.32
C ALA A 51 22.35 7.08 10.74
N LYS A 52 23.25 6.80 9.78
CA LYS A 52 24.49 6.07 10.02
C LYS A 52 25.34 6.74 11.11
N ASP A 53 26.12 5.93 11.83
CA ASP A 53 27.10 6.37 12.82
C ASP A 53 26.48 7.32 13.88
N ASN A 54 25.30 6.94 14.41
CA ASN A 54 24.51 7.70 15.38
C ASN A 54 24.16 9.12 14.88
N PHE A 55 23.60 9.19 13.67
CA PHE A 55 23.13 10.45 13.09
C PHE A 55 24.22 11.53 12.95
N ASN A 56 25.48 11.14 12.79
CA ASN A 56 26.59 12.11 12.77
C ASN A 56 26.47 13.13 11.63
N ARG A 57 25.95 12.71 10.47
CA ARG A 57 25.69 13.52 9.27
C ARG A 57 24.37 14.29 9.29
N LEU A 58 23.48 13.99 10.24
CA LEU A 58 22.21 14.69 10.36
C LEU A 58 22.45 16.10 10.91
N ASN A 59 22.17 17.09 10.07
CA ASN A 59 22.22 18.51 10.39
C ASN A 59 21.12 19.23 9.61
N LEU A 60 20.03 19.57 10.31
CA LEU A 60 18.80 20.07 9.69
C LEU A 60 18.96 21.39 8.93
N LYS A 61 20.05 22.13 9.15
CA LYS A 61 20.35 23.40 8.47
C LYS A 61 21.36 23.26 7.34
N GLU A 62 21.97 22.10 7.19
CA GLU A 62 22.96 21.85 6.15
C GLU A 62 22.28 21.65 4.79
N ALA A 63 22.97 22.04 3.72
CA ALA A 63 22.49 21.83 2.36
C ALA A 63 22.35 20.33 2.06
N PHE A 64 21.29 19.97 1.34
CA PHE A 64 21.09 18.64 0.79
C PHE A 64 21.80 18.46 -0.55
N TYR A 65 22.20 17.23 -0.84
CA TYR A 65 22.76 16.87 -2.14
C TYR A 65 21.70 16.25 -3.05
N GLU A 66 21.78 16.50 -4.35
CA GLU A 66 20.82 16.03 -5.34
C GLU A 66 20.78 14.49 -5.44
N ASP A 67 21.93 13.83 -5.48
CA ASP A 67 22.04 12.37 -5.48
C ASP A 67 21.35 11.72 -4.26
N GLU A 68 21.55 12.31 -3.08
CA GLU A 68 20.90 11.89 -1.84
C GLU A 68 19.38 12.12 -1.88
N PHE A 69 18.92 13.26 -2.42
CA PHE A 69 17.49 13.54 -2.60
C PHE A 69 16.83 12.51 -3.52
N LEU A 70 17.41 12.27 -4.69
CA LEU A 70 16.87 11.34 -5.68
C LEU A 70 16.91 9.89 -5.17
N LEU A 71 17.92 9.52 -4.37
CA LEU A 71 17.97 8.21 -3.72
C LEU A 71 16.82 8.02 -2.73
N SER A 72 16.61 8.99 -1.84
CA SER A 72 15.55 8.94 -0.83
C SER A 72 14.17 8.98 -1.47
N PHE A 73 13.94 9.88 -2.43
CA PHE A 73 12.67 9.98 -3.12
C PHE A 73 12.39 8.74 -3.99
N SER A 74 13.38 8.20 -4.69
CA SER A 74 13.23 6.94 -5.44
C SER A 74 12.92 5.74 -4.55
N SER A 75 13.45 5.72 -3.32
CA SER A 75 13.14 4.67 -2.35
C SER A 75 11.69 4.73 -1.90
N LEU A 76 11.18 5.95 -1.67
CA LEU A 76 9.77 6.22 -1.36
C LEU A 76 8.85 5.83 -2.52
N LEU A 77 9.14 6.30 -3.74
CA LEU A 77 8.38 5.93 -4.94
C LEU A 77 8.30 4.42 -5.12
N LYS A 78 9.43 3.72 -4.97
CA LYS A 78 9.48 2.26 -5.10
C LYS A 78 8.61 1.56 -4.06
N GLU A 79 8.63 2.02 -2.81
CA GLU A 79 7.81 1.46 -1.73
C GLU A 79 6.32 1.63 -2.02
N LYS A 80 5.93 2.78 -2.59
CA LYS A 80 4.57 3.08 -3.05
C LYS A 80 4.17 2.45 -4.39
N GLY A 81 5.04 1.67 -5.02
CA GLY A 81 4.75 0.97 -6.29
C GLY A 81 5.02 1.78 -7.57
N TYR A 82 5.62 2.97 -7.48
CA TYR A 82 5.93 3.82 -8.63
C TYR A 82 7.34 3.61 -9.20
N THR A 83 7.52 4.04 -10.45
CA THR A 83 8.83 4.03 -11.12
C THR A 83 9.82 4.97 -10.44
N ARG A 84 11.04 4.49 -10.22
CA ARG A 84 12.15 5.25 -9.62
C ARG A 84 12.64 6.38 -10.53
N MET A 85 13.32 7.36 -9.94
CA MET A 85 14.05 8.39 -10.68
C MET A 85 15.47 7.91 -11.04
N GLU A 86 16.08 8.58 -12.01
CA GLU A 86 17.49 8.41 -12.33
C GLU A 86 18.39 8.93 -11.20
N ILE A 87 19.62 8.42 -11.15
CA ILE A 87 20.61 8.84 -10.14
C ILE A 87 21.17 10.20 -10.56
N GLY A 88 21.14 11.18 -9.66
CA GLY A 88 21.70 12.51 -9.91
C GLY A 88 23.16 12.65 -9.51
N TRP A 89 23.59 13.91 -9.43
CA TRP A 89 24.99 14.27 -9.17
C TRP A 89 25.22 14.67 -7.72
N LYS A 90 26.47 14.53 -7.26
CA LYS A 90 26.87 14.96 -5.91
C LYS A 90 27.07 16.47 -5.84
N GLU A 91 26.00 17.21 -6.03
CA GLU A 91 25.97 18.67 -5.96
C GLU A 91 24.87 19.16 -5.01
N LYS A 92 25.03 20.38 -4.49
CA LYS A 92 24.08 20.95 -3.54
C LYS A 92 22.81 21.35 -4.26
N LEU A 93 21.69 20.78 -3.84
CA LEU A 93 20.39 21.00 -4.47
C LEU A 93 19.83 22.38 -4.10
N THR A 94 19.45 23.18 -5.09
CA THR A 94 18.71 24.43 -4.82
C THR A 94 17.25 24.12 -4.52
N ARG A 95 16.58 25.02 -3.79
CA ARG A 95 15.15 24.86 -3.47
C ARG A 95 14.28 24.77 -4.72
N ILE A 96 14.59 25.53 -5.76
CA ILE A 96 13.81 25.52 -7.00
C ILE A 96 14.08 24.27 -7.86
N ASP A 97 15.30 23.72 -7.82
CA ASP A 97 15.62 22.47 -8.52
C ASP A 97 14.97 21.28 -7.82
N MET A 98 14.98 21.25 -6.49
CA MET A 98 14.22 20.27 -5.69
C MET A 98 12.73 20.29 -6.04
N VAL A 99 12.14 21.48 -6.12
CA VAL A 99 10.74 21.67 -6.55
C VAL A 99 10.49 21.08 -7.92
N LYS A 100 11.35 21.41 -8.90
CA LYS A 100 11.20 20.94 -10.27
C LYS A 100 11.21 19.40 -10.32
N LEU A 101 12.26 18.79 -9.77
CA LEU A 101 12.43 17.33 -9.75
C LEU A 101 11.25 16.61 -9.09
N LEU A 102 10.77 17.13 -7.96
CA LEU A 102 9.65 16.54 -7.24
C LEU A 102 8.34 16.69 -8.03
N ALA A 103 8.03 17.91 -8.47
CA ALA A 103 6.78 18.22 -9.14
C ALA A 103 6.63 17.47 -10.46
N GLU A 104 7.68 17.43 -11.28
CA GLU A 104 7.67 16.70 -12.55
C GLU A 104 7.31 15.23 -12.33
N LYS A 105 7.90 14.59 -11.32
CA LYS A 105 7.60 13.20 -11.02
C LYS A 105 6.19 12.99 -10.49
N LEU A 106 5.72 13.86 -9.60
CA LEU A 106 4.37 13.75 -9.03
C LEU A 106 3.28 14.02 -10.09
N LEU A 107 3.53 14.94 -11.04
CA LEU A 107 2.67 15.17 -12.19
C LEU A 107 2.68 13.97 -13.15
N GLU A 108 3.85 13.38 -13.41
CA GLU A 108 4.00 12.19 -14.26
C GLU A 108 3.17 11.01 -13.77
N ILE A 109 3.15 10.78 -12.45
CA ILE A 109 2.39 9.68 -11.82
C ILE A 109 0.94 10.07 -11.46
N GLY A 110 0.50 11.30 -11.80
CA GLY A 110 -0.86 11.78 -11.53
C GLY A 110 -1.19 12.04 -10.05
N ALA A 111 -0.18 12.14 -9.18
CA ALA A 111 -0.38 12.37 -7.74
C ALA A 111 -0.73 13.83 -7.39
N ILE A 112 -0.43 14.77 -8.30
CA ILE A 112 -0.81 16.19 -8.21
C ILE A 112 -1.24 16.69 -9.60
N GLU A 113 -1.91 17.84 -9.62
CA GLU A 113 -2.31 18.51 -10.85
C GLU A 113 -1.56 19.83 -11.06
N LEU A 114 -1.48 20.29 -12.31
CA LEU A 114 -1.02 21.63 -12.59
C LEU A 114 -1.99 22.66 -12.00
N ASN A 115 -1.43 23.66 -11.32
CA ASN A 115 -2.20 24.78 -10.82
C ASN A 115 -1.44 26.07 -11.14
N GLN A 116 -2.06 26.95 -11.92
CA GLN A 116 -1.47 28.21 -12.39
C GLN A 116 -1.81 29.40 -11.51
N GLU A 117 -2.54 29.21 -10.40
CA GLU A 117 -2.86 30.30 -9.50
C GLU A 117 -1.57 30.91 -8.91
N PRO A 118 -1.46 32.25 -8.85
CA PRO A 118 -0.28 32.91 -8.32
C PRO A 118 0.02 32.53 -6.87
N VAL A 119 1.29 32.26 -6.58
CA VAL A 119 1.80 32.07 -5.21
C VAL A 119 2.19 33.40 -4.57
N PRO A 120 2.19 33.53 -3.23
CA PRO A 120 2.43 34.82 -2.55
C PRO A 120 3.90 35.28 -2.55
N PHE A 121 4.80 34.52 -3.18
CA PHE A 121 6.24 34.78 -3.14
C PHE A 121 6.65 35.90 -4.09
N LYS A 122 7.36 36.90 -3.56
CA LYS A 122 7.76 38.10 -4.30
C LYS A 122 9.14 37.96 -4.95
N ASP A 123 9.92 36.97 -4.55
CA ASP A 123 11.31 36.75 -4.94
C ASP A 123 11.47 35.70 -6.05
N LEU A 124 10.49 35.61 -6.95
CA LEU A 124 10.49 34.71 -8.10
C LEU A 124 10.93 35.39 -9.41
N GLU A 125 11.40 36.64 -9.34
CA GLU A 125 11.98 37.32 -10.49
C GLU A 125 13.23 36.55 -10.97
N GLY A 126 13.36 36.37 -12.29
CA GLY A 126 14.45 35.59 -12.90
C GLY A 126 14.29 34.07 -12.85
N VAL A 127 13.32 33.53 -12.10
CA VAL A 127 13.03 32.08 -12.13
C VAL A 127 12.34 31.72 -13.46
N PRO A 128 12.82 30.70 -14.20
CA PRO A 128 12.19 30.20 -15.42
C PRO A 128 10.70 29.85 -15.23
N ILE A 129 9.89 30.02 -16.28
CA ILE A 129 8.44 29.82 -16.18
C ILE A 129 8.07 28.38 -15.79
N GLU A 130 8.73 27.37 -16.38
CA GLU A 130 8.56 25.94 -16.04
C GLU A 130 8.80 25.65 -14.54
N LYS A 131 9.78 26.33 -13.94
CA LYS A 131 10.12 26.20 -12.53
C LYS A 131 9.12 26.91 -11.62
N LYS A 132 8.48 27.97 -12.12
CA LYS A 132 7.38 28.65 -11.42
C LYS A 132 6.12 27.79 -11.42
N GLU A 133 5.78 27.17 -12.55
CA GLU A 133 4.60 26.31 -12.68
C GLU A 133 4.70 25.10 -11.73
N THR A 134 5.87 24.45 -11.68
CA THR A 134 6.13 23.35 -10.73
C THR A 134 6.06 23.82 -9.27
N LEU A 135 6.55 25.02 -8.95
CA LEU A 135 6.40 25.61 -7.62
C LEU A 135 4.93 25.84 -7.27
N GLN A 136 4.13 26.37 -8.20
CA GLN A 136 2.71 26.62 -7.99
C GLN A 136 1.96 25.32 -7.74
N ALA A 137 2.20 24.27 -8.55
CA ALA A 137 1.60 22.96 -8.36
C ALA A 137 1.88 22.39 -6.96
N LEU A 138 3.13 22.38 -6.52
CA LEU A 138 3.47 21.87 -5.18
C LEU A 138 2.94 22.74 -4.03
N TYR A 139 2.86 24.06 -4.23
CA TYR A 139 2.32 24.97 -3.22
C TYR A 139 0.83 24.74 -3.01
N HIS A 140 0.06 24.64 -4.10
CA HIS A 140 -1.38 24.42 -4.04
C HIS A 140 -1.75 22.99 -3.63
N ALA A 141 -0.86 22.02 -3.89
CA ALA A 141 -0.96 20.68 -3.30
C ALA A 141 -0.61 20.63 -1.80
N GLY A 142 -0.25 21.76 -1.17
CA GLY A 142 0.09 21.83 0.25
C GLY A 142 1.43 21.17 0.63
N LEU A 143 2.24 20.80 -0.36
CA LEU A 143 3.50 20.08 -0.13
C LEU A 143 4.63 21.03 0.28
N ILE A 144 4.69 22.22 -0.34
CA ILE A 144 5.78 23.17 -0.12
C ILE A 144 5.29 24.53 0.40
N ASN A 145 6.08 25.09 1.32
CA ASN A 145 5.89 26.43 1.85
C ASN A 145 7.11 27.31 1.56
N GLY A 146 6.88 28.63 1.58
CA GLY A 146 7.98 29.61 1.60
C GLY A 146 8.73 29.59 2.93
N GLN A 147 9.94 30.13 2.93
CA GLN A 147 10.68 30.39 4.18
C GLN A 147 10.08 31.57 4.97
N SER A 148 9.22 32.35 4.33
CA SER A 148 8.28 33.27 4.98
C SER A 148 7.03 33.41 4.10
N ASN A 149 6.01 34.12 4.59
CA ASN A 149 4.75 34.36 3.88
C ASN A 149 4.92 34.94 2.48
N PHE A 150 6.02 35.65 2.20
CA PHE A 150 6.25 36.35 0.93
C PHE A 150 7.59 36.00 0.27
N LYS A 151 8.32 35.00 0.81
CA LYS A 151 9.68 34.69 0.34
C LYS A 151 9.90 33.18 0.22
N PHE A 152 10.28 32.73 -0.97
CA PHE A 152 10.60 31.34 -1.25
C PHE A 152 12.11 31.04 -1.20
N ASN A 153 12.96 32.00 -1.56
CA ASN A 153 14.41 31.86 -1.76
C ASN A 153 14.77 30.75 -2.77
N PRO A 154 14.41 30.87 -4.06
CA PRO A 154 14.52 29.79 -5.04
C PRO A 154 15.95 29.26 -5.23
N TYR A 155 16.95 30.14 -5.19
CA TYR A 155 18.36 29.79 -5.41
C TYR A 155 19.14 29.47 -4.12
N ALA A 156 18.49 29.53 -2.95
CA ALA A 156 19.10 29.00 -1.73
C ALA A 156 19.15 27.47 -1.80
N HIS A 157 20.14 26.88 -1.13
CA HIS A 157 20.19 25.42 -1.01
C HIS A 157 19.03 24.92 -0.15
N ALA A 158 18.40 23.83 -0.59
CA ALA A 158 17.42 23.11 0.22
C ALA A 158 18.16 22.48 1.41
N THR A 159 17.60 22.64 2.60
CA THR A 159 18.22 22.09 3.82
C THR A 159 17.78 20.64 4.07
N GLN A 160 18.57 19.87 4.83
CA GLN A 160 18.17 18.51 5.22
C GLN A 160 16.80 18.47 5.90
N GLY A 161 16.52 19.44 6.80
CA GLY A 161 15.22 19.51 7.46
C GLY A 161 14.07 19.76 6.49
N GLU A 162 14.25 20.65 5.52
CA GLU A 162 13.23 20.92 4.49
C GLU A 162 12.96 19.70 3.61
N VAL A 163 14.00 18.97 3.20
CA VAL A 163 13.86 17.77 2.37
C VAL A 163 13.14 16.64 3.11
N ILE A 164 13.51 16.38 4.37
CA ILE A 164 12.88 15.33 5.18
C ILE A 164 11.38 15.61 5.35
N ILE A 165 11.02 16.83 5.73
CA ILE A 165 9.62 17.22 5.92
C ILE A 165 8.83 17.18 4.61
N LEU A 166 9.43 17.62 3.51
CA LEU A 166 8.81 17.55 2.19
C LEU A 166 8.50 16.11 1.80
N LEU A 167 9.48 15.20 1.91
CA LEU A 167 9.25 13.80 1.56
C LEU A 167 8.26 13.09 2.50
N GLN A 168 8.16 13.48 3.79
CA GLN A 168 7.09 12.99 4.67
C GLN A 168 5.69 13.43 4.23
N ARG A 169 5.55 14.65 3.69
CA ARG A 169 4.27 15.12 3.14
C ARG A 169 3.92 14.37 1.86
N VAL A 170 4.92 14.11 1.03
CA VAL A 170 4.76 13.30 -0.19
C VAL A 170 4.35 11.87 0.15
N ASP A 171 4.95 11.26 1.18
CA ASP A 171 4.54 9.92 1.66
C ASP A 171 3.05 9.87 2.00
N LYS A 172 2.57 10.86 2.77
CA LYS A 172 1.15 10.99 3.15
C LYS A 172 0.25 11.22 1.94
N LEU A 173 0.66 12.09 1.02
CA LEU A 173 -0.07 12.30 -0.23
C LEU A 173 -0.19 11.00 -1.03
N LEU A 174 0.91 10.26 -1.21
CA LEU A 174 0.89 9.02 -1.99
C LEU A 174 0.08 7.93 -1.28
N ASP A 175 0.05 7.89 0.05
CA ASP A 175 -0.88 7.05 0.80
C ASP A 175 -2.34 7.41 0.53
N GLU A 176 -2.66 8.70 0.44
CA GLU A 176 -4.01 9.17 0.12
C GLU A 176 -4.40 8.87 -1.33
N VAL A 177 -3.52 9.14 -2.29
CA VAL A 177 -3.72 8.82 -3.71
C VAL A 177 -3.91 7.32 -3.89
N ASN A 178 -3.02 6.50 -3.33
CA ASN A 178 -3.15 5.05 -3.38
C ASN A 178 -4.43 4.59 -2.68
N LYS A 179 -4.83 5.19 -1.56
CA LYS A 179 -6.13 4.86 -0.94
C LYS A 179 -7.29 5.20 -1.84
N THR A 180 -7.28 6.32 -2.55
CA THR A 180 -8.37 6.70 -3.47
C THR A 180 -8.41 5.81 -4.70
N GLU A 181 -7.26 5.45 -5.28
CA GLU A 181 -7.17 4.48 -6.37
C GLU A 181 -7.62 3.08 -5.93
N ASN A 182 -7.30 2.66 -4.69
CA ASN A 182 -7.74 1.39 -4.12
C ASN A 182 -9.15 1.45 -3.50
N ALA A 183 -9.71 2.64 -3.25
CA ALA A 183 -11.05 2.81 -2.69
C ALA A 183 -12.16 2.54 -3.72
N GLU A 184 -11.84 2.54 -5.01
CA GLU A 184 -12.72 2.03 -6.05
C GLU A 184 -12.68 0.49 -6.17
N GLU A 185 -11.84 -0.23 -5.40
CA GLU A 185 -11.60 -1.67 -5.63
C GLU A 185 -11.72 -2.64 -4.44
N ASP A 186 -12.12 -2.21 -3.24
CA ASP A 186 -12.37 -3.13 -2.10
C ASP A 186 -13.79 -3.02 -1.51
N GLU A 187 -14.81 -2.71 -2.33
CA GLU A 187 -16.19 -2.99 -1.91
C GLU A 187 -16.40 -4.51 -1.95
N ILE A 188 -16.31 -5.16 -0.79
CA ILE A 188 -16.72 -6.56 -0.63
C ILE A 188 -18.25 -6.60 -0.76
N ILE A 189 -18.74 -6.73 -1.99
CA ILE A 189 -20.17 -6.77 -2.26
C ILE A 189 -20.67 -8.19 -2.03
N ASN A 190 -21.66 -8.35 -1.15
CA ASN A 190 -22.37 -9.62 -0.98
C ASN A 190 -23.34 -9.81 -2.15
N ILE A 191 -23.15 -10.87 -2.92
CA ILE A 191 -23.94 -11.18 -4.10
C ILE A 191 -25.08 -12.12 -3.70
N PRO A 192 -26.34 -11.68 -3.77
CA PRO A 192 -27.47 -12.54 -3.50
C PRO A 192 -27.56 -13.66 -4.54
N PHE A 193 -27.94 -14.86 -4.10
CA PHE A 193 -28.11 -16.01 -4.97
C PHE A 193 -29.27 -16.87 -4.49
N THR A 194 -29.82 -17.66 -5.39
CA THR A 194 -30.83 -18.68 -5.09
C THR A 194 -30.25 -20.07 -5.35
N LEU A 195 -30.48 -21.01 -4.44
CA LEU A 195 -30.10 -22.41 -4.64
C LEU A 195 -31.13 -23.10 -5.55
N SER A 196 -30.70 -23.56 -6.73
CA SER A 196 -31.58 -24.25 -7.68
C SER A 196 -31.59 -25.77 -7.47
N GLY A 197 -30.48 -26.34 -7.00
CA GLY A 197 -30.42 -27.78 -6.74
C GLY A 197 -29.06 -28.28 -6.29
N ILE A 198 -29.09 -29.45 -5.66
CA ILE A 198 -27.91 -30.20 -5.24
C ILE A 198 -28.06 -31.64 -5.76
N VAL A 199 -27.09 -32.12 -6.51
CA VAL A 199 -27.07 -33.47 -7.08
C VAL A 199 -25.81 -34.19 -6.61
N GLN A 200 -25.94 -35.47 -6.30
CA GLN A 200 -24.81 -36.36 -6.05
C GLN A 200 -24.68 -37.35 -7.21
N SER A 201 -23.45 -37.54 -7.70
CA SER A 201 -23.12 -38.55 -8.72
C SER A 201 -21.87 -39.34 -8.31
N TYR A 202 -21.61 -40.42 -9.04
CA TYR A 202 -20.39 -41.26 -8.88
C TYR A 202 -19.37 -41.03 -10.00
N SER A 203 -19.64 -40.05 -10.86
CA SER A 203 -18.77 -39.62 -11.95
C SER A 203 -18.96 -38.12 -12.18
N GLY A 204 -17.88 -37.39 -12.33
CA GLY A 204 -17.91 -35.95 -12.54
C GLY A 204 -16.52 -35.38 -12.75
N VAL A 205 -16.46 -34.08 -12.99
CA VAL A 205 -15.22 -33.30 -13.06
C VAL A 205 -15.35 -32.19 -12.02
N GLU A 206 -14.40 -32.13 -11.08
CA GLU A 206 -14.32 -31.05 -10.10
C GLU A 206 -14.06 -29.72 -10.82
N GLY A 207 -14.84 -28.68 -10.50
CA GLY A 207 -14.79 -27.43 -11.24
C GLY A 207 -15.97 -26.51 -11.00
N ILE A 208 -15.80 -25.24 -11.38
CA ILE A 208 -16.87 -24.25 -11.47
C ILE A 208 -17.14 -23.99 -12.94
N ASN A 209 -18.39 -24.10 -13.34
CA ASN A 209 -18.85 -23.71 -14.67
C ASN A 209 -19.98 -22.70 -14.54
N SER A 210 -20.09 -21.77 -15.48
CA SER A 210 -21.19 -20.80 -15.50
C SER A 210 -21.86 -20.76 -16.87
N LYS A 211 -23.20 -20.71 -16.90
CA LYS A 211 -24.01 -20.50 -18.09
C LYS A 211 -24.79 -19.20 -17.97
N ILE A 212 -24.65 -18.32 -18.96
CA ILE A 212 -25.34 -17.04 -19.02
C ILE A 212 -26.72 -17.25 -19.66
N GLY A 213 -27.79 -16.97 -18.91
CA GLY A 213 -29.18 -16.94 -19.41
C GLY A 213 -29.59 -15.55 -19.89
N GLU A 214 -30.90 -15.29 -20.00
CA GLU A 214 -31.42 -13.96 -20.39
C GLU A 214 -31.25 -12.94 -19.26
N ASP A 215 -31.78 -13.24 -18.08
CA ASP A 215 -31.82 -12.40 -16.87
C ASP A 215 -30.87 -12.87 -15.75
N LYS A 216 -30.54 -14.17 -15.76
CA LYS A 216 -29.75 -14.83 -14.72
C LYS A 216 -28.45 -15.45 -15.23
N VAL A 217 -27.52 -15.69 -14.31
CA VAL A 217 -26.33 -16.51 -14.48
C VAL A 217 -26.49 -17.76 -13.62
N TYR A 218 -26.32 -18.92 -14.24
CA TYR A 218 -26.37 -20.22 -13.56
C TYR A 218 -24.94 -20.69 -13.31
N VAL A 219 -24.57 -20.86 -12.04
CA VAL A 219 -23.23 -21.32 -11.65
C VAL A 219 -23.34 -22.73 -11.08
N THR A 220 -22.58 -23.65 -11.68
CA THR A 220 -22.51 -25.06 -11.28
C THR A 220 -21.16 -25.32 -10.63
N ILE A 221 -21.18 -25.68 -9.35
CA ILE A 221 -20.00 -26.01 -8.54
C ILE A 221 -19.99 -27.51 -8.28
N THR A 222 -19.02 -28.23 -8.84
CA THR A 222 -18.82 -29.66 -8.61
C THR A 222 -17.57 -29.90 -7.77
N LYS A 223 -17.71 -30.69 -6.70
CA LYS A 223 -16.59 -31.08 -5.83
C LYS A 223 -16.54 -32.60 -5.62
N GLU A 224 -15.33 -33.14 -5.65
CA GLU A 224 -15.04 -34.55 -5.33
C GLU A 224 -14.92 -34.76 -3.81
N PHE A 225 -15.45 -35.88 -3.33
CA PHE A 225 -15.34 -36.33 -1.96
C PHE A 225 -14.90 -37.81 -1.91
N PRO A 226 -14.04 -38.17 -0.94
CA PRO A 226 -13.44 -39.51 -0.87
C PRO A 226 -14.44 -40.60 -0.47
N THR A 227 -15.53 -40.24 0.22
CA THR A 227 -16.58 -41.15 0.68
C THR A 227 -17.96 -40.52 0.49
N THR A 228 -19.01 -41.32 0.67
CA THR A 228 -20.38 -40.80 0.74
C THR A 228 -20.62 -39.97 2.00
N GLY A 229 -21.75 -39.27 2.11
CA GLY A 229 -22.20 -38.63 3.35
C GLY A 229 -21.55 -37.29 3.74
N TYR A 230 -20.60 -36.77 2.96
CA TYR A 230 -20.26 -35.34 3.04
C TYR A 230 -21.51 -34.48 2.74
N SER A 231 -21.66 -33.37 3.44
CA SER A 231 -22.60 -32.31 3.06
C SER A 231 -21.84 -31.14 2.43
N MET A 232 -22.47 -30.49 1.46
CA MET A 232 -21.91 -29.32 0.78
C MET A 232 -23.02 -28.30 0.56
N GLY A 233 -22.73 -27.04 0.83
CA GLY A 233 -23.60 -25.89 0.57
C GLY A 233 -22.79 -24.66 0.15
N VAL A 234 -23.47 -23.64 -0.36
CA VAL A 234 -22.89 -22.30 -0.58
C VAL A 234 -23.32 -21.42 0.59
N ASP A 235 -22.35 -20.86 1.30
CA ASP A 235 -22.56 -19.97 2.45
C ASP A 235 -22.85 -18.55 1.99
N LYS A 236 -21.95 -18.01 1.16
CA LYS A 236 -22.04 -16.65 0.60
C LYS A 236 -21.23 -16.53 -0.69
N ILE A 237 -21.52 -15.49 -1.44
CA ILE A 237 -20.75 -15.11 -2.62
C ILE A 237 -20.32 -13.67 -2.42
N LEU A 238 -19.02 -13.41 -2.50
CA LEU A 238 -18.47 -12.07 -2.38
C LEU A 238 -17.83 -11.68 -3.70
N LYS A 239 -18.14 -10.49 -4.20
CA LYS A 239 -17.35 -9.87 -5.25
C LYS A 239 -16.17 -9.16 -4.60
N GLU A 240 -14.97 -9.55 -5.00
CA GLU A 240 -13.71 -8.93 -4.59
C GLU A 240 -12.93 -8.65 -5.88
N LYS A 241 -12.79 -7.36 -6.25
CA LYS A 241 -12.24 -6.92 -7.54
C LYS A 241 -13.01 -7.55 -8.72
N ASP A 242 -12.30 -8.26 -9.61
CA ASP A 242 -12.85 -8.95 -10.78
C ASP A 242 -13.31 -10.39 -10.50
N GLU A 243 -13.24 -10.86 -9.25
CA GLU A 243 -13.57 -12.24 -8.89
C GLU A 243 -14.83 -12.34 -8.03
N TYR A 244 -15.63 -13.37 -8.31
CA TYR A 244 -16.77 -13.78 -7.49
C TYR A 244 -16.37 -14.99 -6.67
N LYS A 245 -16.03 -14.76 -5.40
CA LYS A 245 -15.58 -15.78 -4.44
C LYS A 245 -16.78 -16.49 -3.83
N ILE A 246 -16.92 -17.77 -4.14
CA ILE A 246 -17.98 -18.66 -3.63
C ILE A 246 -17.47 -19.38 -2.39
N TYR A 247 -18.00 -19.02 -1.24
CA TYR A 247 -17.64 -19.65 0.02
C TYR A 247 -18.46 -20.92 0.21
N LEU A 248 -17.79 -22.07 0.24
CA LEU A 248 -18.44 -23.37 0.43
C LEU A 248 -18.44 -23.76 1.90
N ASN A 249 -19.58 -24.25 2.38
CA ASN A 249 -19.69 -24.92 3.66
C ASN A 249 -19.70 -26.44 3.43
N ILE A 250 -18.67 -27.13 3.90
CA ILE A 250 -18.50 -28.57 3.74
C ILE A 250 -18.43 -29.18 5.13
N THR A 251 -19.34 -30.13 5.41
CA THR A 251 -19.30 -30.89 6.67
C THR A 251 -18.95 -32.34 6.35
N PRO A 252 -17.86 -32.88 6.93
CA PRO A 252 -17.59 -34.30 6.82
C PRO A 252 -18.68 -35.09 7.54
N PRO A 253 -18.88 -36.34 7.14
CA PRO A 253 -19.80 -37.22 7.84
C PRO A 253 -19.34 -37.53 9.27
N SER A 254 -20.28 -37.95 10.11
CA SER A 254 -19.96 -38.33 11.50
C SER A 254 -18.95 -39.48 11.54
N LYS A 255 -18.01 -39.43 12.49
CA LYS A 255 -17.04 -40.52 12.75
C LYS A 255 -17.72 -41.84 13.08
N ASP A 256 -18.94 -41.78 13.62
CA ASP A 256 -19.74 -42.94 14.00
C ASP A 256 -20.68 -43.41 12.87
N SER A 257 -20.62 -42.78 11.68
CA SER A 257 -21.45 -43.17 10.54
C SER A 257 -20.80 -44.26 9.70
N GLU A 258 -21.54 -45.33 9.42
CA GLU A 258 -21.13 -46.33 8.44
C GLU A 258 -21.25 -45.76 7.03
N GLN A 259 -20.13 -45.67 6.32
CA GLN A 259 -20.06 -45.06 5.00
C GLN A 259 -19.52 -46.00 3.95
N LEU A 260 -20.08 -45.91 2.75
CA LEU A 260 -19.48 -46.53 1.59
C LEU A 260 -18.23 -45.76 1.21
N MET A 261 -17.10 -46.47 1.13
CA MET A 261 -15.82 -45.95 0.67
C MET A 261 -15.79 -45.86 -0.85
N VAL A 262 -16.61 -44.97 -1.41
CA VAL A 262 -16.67 -44.69 -2.84
C VAL A 262 -16.57 -43.18 -3.07
N ILE A 263 -15.79 -42.81 -4.07
CA ILE A 263 -15.65 -41.41 -4.49
C ILE A 263 -17.01 -40.91 -4.98
N THR A 264 -17.43 -39.76 -4.48
CA THR A 264 -18.66 -39.09 -4.92
C THR A 264 -18.39 -37.68 -5.37
N PHE A 265 -19.16 -37.23 -6.34
CA PHE A 265 -19.16 -35.85 -6.78
C PHE A 265 -20.46 -35.21 -6.34
N LYS A 266 -20.38 -34.06 -5.67
CA LYS A 266 -21.56 -33.24 -5.39
C LYS A 266 -21.52 -32.01 -6.26
N THR A 267 -22.63 -31.76 -6.94
CA THR A 267 -22.80 -30.63 -7.82
C THR A 267 -23.92 -29.75 -7.27
N ILE A 268 -23.59 -28.50 -6.96
CA ILE A 268 -24.55 -27.46 -6.58
C ILE A 268 -24.77 -26.55 -7.77
N THR A 269 -26.03 -26.24 -8.07
CA THR A 269 -26.40 -25.19 -9.03
C THR A 269 -27.04 -24.03 -8.29
N ILE A 270 -26.51 -22.83 -8.51
CA ILE A 270 -27.07 -21.58 -8.01
C ILE A 270 -27.45 -20.64 -9.17
N GLU A 271 -28.42 -19.78 -8.90
CA GLU A 271 -28.89 -18.71 -9.77
C GLU A 271 -28.53 -17.35 -9.18
N ILE A 272 -27.96 -16.47 -10.01
CA ILE A 272 -27.61 -15.09 -9.65
C ILE A 272 -28.26 -14.15 -10.68
N ASN A 273 -28.93 -13.09 -10.25
CA ASN A 273 -29.46 -12.11 -11.21
C ASN A 273 -28.31 -11.31 -11.81
N LYS A 274 -28.36 -11.03 -13.12
CA LYS A 274 -27.33 -10.23 -13.78
C LYS A 274 -27.22 -8.80 -13.23
N GLN A 275 -28.31 -8.26 -12.68
CA GLN A 275 -28.32 -6.92 -12.08
C GLN A 275 -27.46 -6.84 -10.82
N ASP A 276 -27.25 -7.97 -10.14
CA ASP A 276 -26.40 -8.08 -8.96
C ASP A 276 -24.93 -8.33 -9.35
N LEU A 277 -24.63 -8.49 -10.65
CA LEU A 277 -23.30 -8.76 -11.20
C LEU A 277 -22.81 -7.56 -12.02
N GLY A 278 -21.48 -7.46 -12.17
CA GLY A 278 -20.84 -6.52 -13.09
C GLY A 278 -21.01 -6.90 -14.57
N LEU A 279 -20.21 -6.31 -15.44
CA LEU A 279 -20.16 -6.71 -16.85
C LEU A 279 -19.46 -8.07 -17.01
N PRO A 280 -19.91 -8.95 -17.94
CA PRO A 280 -19.20 -10.19 -18.25
C PRO A 280 -17.85 -9.92 -18.93
N PRO A 281 -16.88 -10.86 -18.87
CA PRO A 281 -17.01 -12.24 -18.38
C PRO A 281 -16.97 -12.36 -16.85
N TYR A 282 -17.77 -13.26 -16.30
CA TYR A 282 -17.80 -13.52 -14.85
C TYR A 282 -16.73 -14.55 -14.47
N LYS A 283 -15.82 -14.18 -13.56
CA LYS A 283 -14.79 -15.07 -13.03
C LYS A 283 -15.18 -15.59 -11.65
N PHE A 284 -15.71 -16.81 -11.60
CA PHE A 284 -16.06 -17.46 -10.33
C PHE A 284 -14.90 -18.31 -9.81
N VAL A 285 -14.61 -18.19 -8.52
CA VAL A 285 -13.61 -18.99 -7.80
C VAL A 285 -14.21 -19.49 -6.50
N TRP A 286 -13.87 -20.69 -6.03
CA TRP A 286 -14.34 -21.18 -4.72
C TRP A 286 -13.33 -20.84 -3.63
N VAL A 287 -13.83 -20.69 -2.41
CA VAL A 287 -13.04 -20.53 -1.19
C VAL A 287 -13.50 -21.56 -0.16
N PHE A 288 -12.55 -22.26 0.45
CA PHE A 288 -12.83 -23.28 1.46
C PHE A 288 -12.78 -22.67 2.87
N LEU A 289 -13.92 -22.63 3.55
CA LEU A 289 -13.96 -22.40 4.99
C LEU A 289 -13.90 -23.75 5.69
N CYS A 290 -12.69 -24.22 6.00
CA CYS A 290 -12.54 -25.44 6.80
C CYS A 290 -12.92 -25.13 8.26
N LYS A 291 -14.18 -25.41 8.65
CA LYS A 291 -14.66 -25.21 10.02
C LYS A 291 -14.15 -26.25 11.04
N PHE A 292 -13.32 -27.22 10.63
CA PHE A 292 -12.86 -28.33 11.50
C PHE A 292 -11.42 -28.80 11.20
N CYS A 293 -10.47 -27.89 10.98
CA CYS A 293 -9.05 -28.20 11.20
C CYS A 293 -8.70 -27.88 12.66
N GLY A 294 -9.09 -28.76 13.57
CA GLY A 294 -8.77 -28.74 15.00
C GLY A 294 -8.83 -30.15 15.56
#